data_AF-A0AAV1TPD8-F1
#
_entry.id   AF-A0AAV1TPD8-F1
#
_cell.length_a   1.000
_cell.length_b   1.000
_cell.length_c   1.000
_cell.angle_alpha   90.00
_cell.angle_beta   90.00
_cell.angle_gamma   90.00
#
_symmetry.space_group_name_H-M   'P 1'
#
loop_
_entity.id
_entity.type
_entity.pdbx_description
1 polymer ?
#
loop_
_entity_poly.entity_id
_entity_poly.type
_entity_poly.pdbx_seq_one_letter_code
_entity_poly.pdbx_strand_id
1 'polypeptide(L)' 'MSTPYFKGGKYMGPCGMKLLASYVKNGGNLDSLDKSCVDEMPALNLTIPADYLTEFLGTDDAYDGNTTRAGTTLST' A
#
# COMPACT_ATOMS: atom_id res chain seq x y z
N MET A 1 -4.78 17.84 2.74
CA MET A 1 -4.18 16.85 3.66
C MET A 1 -2.73 16.67 3.26
N SER A 2 -1.79 17.11 4.09
CA SER A 2 -0.37 16.81 3.88
C SER A 2 -0.08 15.42 4.41
N THR A 3 0.68 14.63 3.66
CA THR A 3 1.38 13.47 4.21
C THR A 3 2.16 13.92 5.45
N PRO A 4 2.06 13.22 6.61
CA PRO A 4 2.79 13.63 7.79
C PRO A 4 4.30 13.45 7.52
N TYR A 5 4.98 14.57 7.31
CA TYR A 5 6.43 14.67 7.30
C TYR A 5 6.91 14.59 8.76
N PHE A 6 7.29 13.40 9.20
CA PHE A 6 7.92 13.20 10.50
C PHE A 6 9.41 13.54 10.45
N LYS A 7 9.75 14.70 11.02
CA LYS A 7 11.10 15.23 11.09
C LYS A 7 11.82 14.71 12.35
N GLY A 8 12.67 13.70 12.17
CA GLY A 8 13.92 13.49 12.93
C GLY A 8 13.82 12.77 14.29
N GLY A 9 14.35 11.54 14.37
CA GLY A 9 14.69 10.90 15.65
C GLY A 9 15.00 9.39 15.59
N LYS A 10 16.19 9.01 15.11
CA LYS A 10 16.96 7.76 15.43
C LYS A 10 16.32 6.35 15.40
N TYR A 11 15.05 6.13 15.04
CA TYR A 11 14.41 4.79 15.16
C TYR A 11 13.59 4.31 13.96
N MET A 12 13.69 4.94 12.80
CA MET A 12 12.86 4.58 11.64
C MET A 12 13.69 4.42 10.37
N GLY A 13 14.41 3.30 10.25
CA GLY A 13 14.34 2.64 8.95
C GLY A 13 12.92 2.11 8.87
N PRO A 14 12.04 2.61 7.97
CA PRO A 14 10.64 2.16 7.93
C PRO A 14 10.65 0.64 7.86
N CYS A 15 9.67 -0.07 8.45
CA CYS A 15 9.65 -1.54 8.41
C CYS A 15 9.92 -2.09 6.98
N GLY A 16 9.50 -1.36 5.94
CA GLY A 16 9.90 -1.61 4.55
C GLY A 16 11.41 -1.69 4.28
N MET A 17 12.23 -0.80 4.87
CA MET A 17 13.70 -0.89 4.78
C MET A 17 14.28 -2.08 5.54
N LYS A 18 13.69 -2.47 6.70
CA LYS A 18 14.11 -3.68 7.43
C LYS A 18 13.78 -4.94 6.62
N LEU A 19 12.58 -4.99 6.04
CA LEU A 19 12.17 -6.05 5.12
C LEU A 19 13.08 -6.13 3.90
N LEU A 20 13.37 -4.98 3.27
CA LEU A 20 14.26 -4.94 2.10
C LEU A 20 15.68 -5.40 2.46
N ALA A 21 16.21 -4.96 3.60
CA ALA A 21 17.52 -5.42 4.08
C ALA A 21 17.53 -6.94 4.34
N SER A 22 16.46 -7.48 4.94
CA SER A 22 16.28 -8.91 5.14
C SER A 22 16.22 -9.67 3.81
N TYR A 23 15.45 -9.17 2.84
CA TYR A 23 15.36 -9.74 1.49
C TYR A 23 16.73 -9.88 0.84
N VAL A 24 17.50 -8.79 0.82
CA VAL A 24 18.85 -8.76 0.22
C VAL A 24 19.80 -9.70 0.96
N LYS A 25 19.79 -9.68 2.30
CA LYS A 25 20.64 -10.56 3.13
C LYS A 25 20.36 -12.05 2.88
N ASN A 26 19.10 -12.39 2.58
CA ASN A 26 18.65 -13.76 2.35
C ASN A 26 18.65 -14.14 0.86
N GLY A 27 19.36 -13.41 0.00
CA GLY A 27 19.48 -13.74 -1.43
C GLY A 27 18.16 -13.67 -2.20
N GLY A 28 17.22 -12.86 -1.73
CA GLY A 28 15.89 -12.74 -2.28
C GLY A 28 14.91 -13.85 -1.87
N ASN A 29 15.27 -14.71 -0.90
CA ASN A 29 14.35 -15.72 -0.40
C ASN A 29 13.26 -15.10 0.48
N LEU A 30 12.03 -15.06 -0.04
CA LEU A 30 10.86 -14.51 0.67
C LEU A 30 10.46 -15.32 1.90
N ASP A 31 10.71 -16.63 1.92
CA ASP A 31 10.40 -17.49 3.06
C ASP A 31 11.32 -17.21 4.25
N SER A 32 12.48 -16.59 4.00
CA SER A 32 13.46 -16.21 5.03
C SER A 32 13.31 -14.76 5.50
N LEU A 33 12.29 -14.03 5.04
CA LEU A 33 12.08 -12.64 5.44
C LEU A 33 11.80 -12.51 6.94
N ASP A 34 12.54 -11.61 7.58
CA ASP A 34 12.23 -11.14 8.91
C ASP A 34 11.07 -10.14 8.84
N LYS A 35 9.88 -10.62 9.19
CA LYS A 35 8.63 -9.86 9.19
C LYS A 35 8.25 -9.35 10.58
N SER A 36 9.10 -9.52 11.59
CA SER A 36 8.80 -9.11 12.97
C SER A 36 8.40 -7.63 13.07
N CYS A 37 8.99 -6.76 12.25
CA CYS A 37 8.61 -5.34 12.23
C CYS A 37 7.18 -5.08 11.70
N VAL A 38 6.60 -6.01 10.95
CA VAL A 38 5.22 -5.90 10.42
C VAL A 38 4.22 -6.10 11.53
N ASP A 39 4.52 -6.98 12.49
CA ASP A 39 3.67 -7.23 13.66
C ASP A 39 3.54 -5.99 14.57
N GLU A 40 4.52 -5.09 14.51
CA GLU A 40 4.53 -3.80 15.21
C GLU A 40 3.81 -2.69 14.43
N MET A 41 3.52 -2.90 13.14
CA MET A 41 2.85 -1.88 12.33
C MET A 41 1.35 -1.83 12.65
N PRO A 42 0.74 -0.64 12.60
CA PRO A 42 -0.71 -0.54 12.70
C PRO A 42 -1.35 -1.35 11.56
N ALA A 43 -2.50 -1.97 11.86
CA ALA A 43 -3.27 -2.68 10.85
C ALA A 43 -3.56 -1.74 9.67
N LEU A 44 -3.21 -2.19 8.47
CA LEU A 44 -3.45 -1.42 7.26
C LEU A 44 -4.95 -1.34 7.01
N ASN A 45 -5.52 -0.16 7.15
CA ASN A 45 -6.92 0.11 6.80
C ASN A 45 -6.98 0.78 5.43
N LEU A 46 -7.33 -0.02 4.42
CA LEU A 46 -7.54 0.43 3.05
C LEU A 46 -9.02 0.76 2.77
N THR A 47 -9.83 1.01 3.80
CA THR A 47 -11.22 1.42 3.58
C THR A 47 -11.24 2.84 3.03
N ILE A 48 -11.65 2.98 1.77
CA ILE A 48 -11.83 4.27 1.11
C ILE A 48 -13.28 4.72 1.32
N PRO A 49 -13.53 5.99 1.70
CA PRO A 49 -14.88 6.54 1.74
C PRO A 49 -15.63 6.36 0.41
N ALA A 50 -16.93 6.04 0.48
CA ALA A 50 -17.73 5.73 -0.72
C ALA A 50 -17.85 6.91 -1.70
N ASP A 51 -17.90 8.13 -1.18
CA ASP A 51 -17.80 9.36 -1.97
C ASP A 51 -16.48 9.42 -2.74
N TYR A 52 -15.37 9.01 -2.15
CA TYR A 52 -14.07 9.03 -2.83
C TYR A 52 -13.92 7.92 -3.86
N LEU A 53 -14.50 6.74 -3.61
CA LEU A 53 -14.55 5.65 -4.58
C LEU A 53 -15.22 6.13 -5.88
N THR A 54 -16.37 6.78 -5.76
CA THR A 54 -17.14 7.25 -6.92
C THR A 54 -16.56 8.53 -7.54
N GLU A 55 -16.22 9.55 -6.74
CA GLU A 55 -15.80 10.86 -7.24
C GLU A 55 -14.38 10.87 -7.83
N PHE A 56 -13.45 10.13 -7.23
CA PHE A 56 -12.04 10.15 -7.64
C PHE A 56 -11.60 8.90 -8.37
N LEU A 57 -12.10 7.72 -7.96
CA LEU A 57 -11.65 6.45 -8.53
C LEU A 57 -12.60 5.93 -9.62
N GLY A 58 -13.82 6.48 -9.72
CA GLY A 58 -14.80 6.07 -10.73
C GLY A 58 -15.08 4.58 -10.66
N THR A 59 -15.23 4.06 -9.45
CA THR A 59 -15.57 2.66 -9.15
C THR A 59 -16.40 2.59 -7.87
N ASP A 60 -17.16 1.52 -7.71
CA ASP A 60 -17.86 1.19 -6.46
C ASP A 60 -16.96 0.38 -5.50
N ASP A 61 -15.90 -0.25 -6.03
CA ASP A 61 -14.90 -1.01 -5.28
C ASP A 61 -13.51 -0.77 -5.89
N ALA A 62 -12.56 -0.28 -5.08
CA ALA A 62 -11.20 -0.01 -5.55
C ALA A 62 -10.33 -1.28 -5.69
N TYR A 63 -10.83 -2.44 -5.28
CA TYR A 63 -10.07 -3.68 -5.16
C TYR A 63 -10.59 -4.81 -6.06
N ASP A 64 -11.70 -4.61 -6.78
CA ASP A 64 -12.27 -5.59 -7.71
C ASP A 64 -11.72 -5.49 -9.15
N GLY A 65 -11.02 -4.40 -9.47
CA GLY A 65 -10.46 -4.13 -10.79
C GLY A 65 -11.48 -3.65 -11.84
N ASN A 66 -12.70 -3.35 -11.44
CA ASN A 66 -13.74 -2.81 -12.31
C ASN A 66 -13.79 -1.28 -12.23
N THR A 67 -14.35 -0.62 -13.25
CA THR A 67 -14.59 0.83 -13.22
C THR A 67 -16.02 1.14 -13.61
N THR A 68 -16.70 1.98 -12.83
CA THR A 68 -18.03 2.51 -13.17
C THR A 68 -17.96 3.61 -14.21
N ARG A 69 -16.77 4.17 -14.49
CA ARG A 69 -16.58 4.96 -15.70
C ARG A 69 -16.82 4.04 -16.89
N ALA A 70 -17.97 4.23 -17.53
CA ALA A 70 -18.28 3.58 -18.80
C ALA A 70 -17.09 3.78 -19.73
N GLY A 71 -16.34 2.71 -19.99
CA GLY A 71 -15.55 2.66 -21.20
C GLY A 71 -16.55 2.92 -22.31
N THR A 72 -16.42 4.07 -22.99
CA THR A 72 -16.64 4.04 -24.44
C THR A 72 -15.88 2.81 -24.91
N THR A 73 -16.61 1.76 -25.26
CA THR A 73 -16.11 0.61 -26.00
C THR A 73 -15.08 1.16 -26.98
N LEU A 74 -13.79 0.92 -26.73
CA LEU A 74 -12.79 1.14 -27.75
C LEU A 74 -13.01 -0.01 -28.71
N SER A 75 -13.95 0.17 -29.63
CA SER A 75 -14.11 -0.68 -30.79
C SER A 75 -12.80 -0.61 -31.56
N THR A 76 -11.98 -1.65 -31.45
CA THR A 76 -10.89 -1.93 -32.39
C THR A 76 -11.11 -3.32 -32.95
#